data_AF-A0A2X0M154-F1
#
_entry.id   AF-A0A2X0M154-F1
#
_cell.length_a   1.000
_cell.length_b   1.000
_cell.length_c   1.000
_cell.angle_alpha   90.00
_cell.angle_beta   90.00
_cell.angle_gamma   90.00
#
_symmetry.space_group_name_H-M   'P 1'
#
loop_
_entity.id
_entity.type
_entity.pdbx_description
1 polymer ?
#
loop_
_entity_poly.entity_id
_entity_poly.type
_entity_poly.pdbx_seq_one_letter_code
_entity_poly.pdbx_strand_id
1 'polypeptide(L)' 'MAAHRFSAAPVKPQPNLLGFTPARAARWGVPLALWGVGLAGAGALFLSPIPLFQHDVLDKIPVISAYFKDTTPDSDKPF' A
#
# COMPACT_ATOMS: atom_id res chain seq x y z
N MET A 1 7.18 -0.15 63.34
CA MET A 1 6.30 0.44 62.30
C MET A 1 7.16 0.69 61.07
N ALA A 2 7.22 -0.26 60.13
CA ALA A 2 8.10 -0.17 58.96
C ALA A 2 7.39 0.60 57.84
N ALA A 3 7.99 1.71 57.39
CA ALA A 3 7.47 2.49 56.28
C ALA A 3 7.78 1.80 54.95
N HIS A 4 6.77 1.26 54.28
CA HIS A 4 6.90 0.76 52.92
C HIS A 4 7.16 1.94 51.98
N ARG A 5 8.41 2.09 51.54
CA ARG A 5 8.79 3.07 50.51
C ARG A 5 8.46 2.46 49.16
N PHE A 6 7.48 3.02 48.44
CA PHE A 6 7.23 2.64 47.06
C PHE A 6 8.40 3.13 46.20
N SER A 7 9.18 2.19 45.66
CA SER A 7 10.20 2.49 44.66
C SER A 7 9.51 2.70 43.31
N ALA A 8 9.68 3.86 42.69
CA ALA A 8 9.14 4.13 41.37
C ALA A 8 9.87 3.29 40.32
N ALA A 9 9.12 2.61 39.45
CA ALA A 9 9.72 1.85 38.35
C ALA A 9 10.48 2.78 37.38
N PRO A 10 11.63 2.35 36.84
CA PRO A 10 12.40 3.16 35.89
C PRO A 10 11.59 3.37 34.60
N VAL A 11 11.37 4.65 34.25
CA VAL A 11 10.69 5.03 33.01
C VAL A 11 11.66 4.89 31.84
N LYS A 12 11.32 4.06 30.86
CA LYS A 12 12.07 3.94 29.60
C LYS A 12 11.60 5.03 28.62
N PRO A 13 12.45 5.98 28.22
CA PRO A 13 12.06 7.00 27.24
C PRO A 13 11.70 6.33 25.92
N GLN A 14 10.48 6.57 25.43
CA GLN A 14 10.06 6.09 24.12
C GLN A 14 10.36 7.16 23.07
N PRO A 15 11.13 6.84 22.00
CA PRO A 15 11.35 7.79 20.92
C PRO A 15 10.00 8.18 20.32
N ASN A 16 9.79 9.48 20.19
CA ASN A 16 8.62 10.06 19.55
C ASN A 16 9.05 11.21 18.66
N LEU A 17 8.36 11.36 17.53
CA LEU A 17 8.52 12.48 16.62
C LEU A 17 7.15 13.14 16.49
N LEU A 18 7.02 14.41 16.90
CA LEU A 18 5.74 15.15 16.86
C LEU A 18 4.57 14.37 17.52
N GLY A 19 4.86 13.58 18.57
CA GLY A 19 3.85 12.75 19.23
C GLY A 19 3.52 11.42 18.55
N PHE A 20 4.19 11.07 17.44
CA PHE A 20 4.13 9.74 16.84
C PHE A 20 5.22 8.83 17.44
N THR A 21 4.79 7.76 18.09
CA THR A 21 5.68 6.67 18.54
C THR A 21 5.68 5.55 17.51
N PRO A 22 6.74 4.72 17.44
CA PRO A 22 6.76 3.54 16.57
C PRO A 22 5.57 2.60 16.80
N ALA A 23 5.18 2.41 18.07
CA ALA A 23 4.02 1.60 18.43
C ALA A 23 2.70 2.19 17.90
N ARG A 24 2.58 3.53 17.86
CA ARG A 24 1.42 4.22 17.27
C ARG A 24 1.43 4.10 15.75
N ALA A 25 2.58 4.21 15.10
CA ALA A 25 2.70 4.03 13.65
C ALA A 25 2.34 2.61 13.21
N ALA A 26 2.80 1.59 13.95
CA ALA A 26 2.53 0.19 13.63
C ALA A 26 1.02 -0.14 13.60
N ARG A 27 0.21 0.54 14.42
CA ARG A 27 -1.25 0.36 14.45
C ARG A 27 -1.94 0.80 13.15
N TRP A 28 -1.33 1.71 12.40
CA TRP A 28 -1.84 2.18 11.11
C TRP A 28 -1.46 1.27 9.94
N GLY A 29 -0.62 0.25 10.14
CA GLY A 29 -0.14 -0.63 9.08
C GLY A 29 -1.27 -1.30 8.30
N VAL A 30 -2.17 -2.01 9.01
CA VAL A 30 -3.29 -2.73 8.36
C VAL A 30 -4.30 -1.77 7.70
N PRO A 31 -4.79 -0.71 8.38
CA PRO A 31 -5.68 0.25 7.72
C PRO A 31 -5.07 0.89 6.47
N LEU A 32 -3.80 1.32 6.51
CA LEU A 32 -3.13 1.93 5.36
C LEU A 32 -2.91 0.92 4.24
N ALA A 33 -2.65 -0.35 4.55
CA ALA A 33 -2.58 -1.39 3.54
C ALA A 33 -3.91 -1.57 2.81
N LEU A 34 -5.04 -1.58 3.54
CA LEU A 34 -6.38 -1.65 2.94
C LEU A 34 -6.69 -0.43 2.07
N TRP A 35 -6.35 0.77 2.54
CA TRP A 35 -6.45 1.98 1.73
C TRP A 35 -5.58 1.91 0.47
N GLY A 36 -4.36 1.38 0.60
CA GLY A 36 -3.46 1.16 -0.53
C GLY A 36 -4.04 0.23 -1.59
N VAL A 37 -4.69 -0.87 -1.18
CA VAL A 37 -5.41 -1.77 -2.10
C VAL A 37 -6.55 -1.03 -2.82
N GLY A 38 -7.34 -0.24 -2.10
CA GLY A 38 -8.42 0.54 -2.69
C GLY A 38 -7.91 1.57 -3.71
N LEU A 39 -6.85 2.30 -3.39
CA LEU A 39 -6.23 3.25 -4.28
C LEU A 39 -5.59 2.57 -5.50
N ALA A 40 -4.96 1.42 -5.33
CA ALA A 40 -4.41 0.64 -6.44
C ALA A 40 -5.52 0.16 -7.39
N GLY A 41 -6.66 -0.31 -6.86
CA GLY A 41 -7.82 -0.69 -7.65
C GLY A 41 -8.43 0.49 -8.42
N ALA A 42 -8.56 1.65 -7.77
CA ALA A 42 -9.02 2.88 -8.43
C ALA A 42 -8.04 3.31 -9.54
N GLY A 43 -6.74 3.29 -9.27
CA GLY A 43 -5.69 3.57 -10.25
C GLY A 43 -5.77 2.59 -11.43
N ALA A 44 -5.93 1.30 -11.18
CA ALA A 44 -6.11 0.29 -12.22
C ALA A 44 -7.31 0.59 -13.11
N LEU A 45 -8.44 1.02 -12.54
CA LEU A 45 -9.64 1.37 -13.29
C LEU A 45 -9.44 2.63 -14.14
N PHE A 46 -9.04 3.73 -13.51
CA PHE A 46 -9.02 5.05 -14.18
C PHE A 46 -7.81 5.24 -15.10
N LEU A 47 -6.69 4.58 -14.83
CA LEU A 47 -5.49 4.64 -15.67
C LEU A 47 -5.44 3.53 -16.72
N SER A 48 -6.40 2.60 -16.72
CA SER A 48 -6.46 1.52 -17.72
C SER A 48 -6.39 1.98 -19.18
N PRO A 49 -6.89 3.17 -19.61
CA PRO A 49 -6.79 3.57 -21.01
C PRO A 49 -5.37 4.03 -21.43
N ILE A 50 -4.45 4.23 -20.48
CA ILE A 50 -3.11 4.75 -20.77
C ILE A 50 -2.21 3.57 -21.19
N PRO A 51 -1.70 3.51 -22.44
CA PRO A 51 -0.95 2.36 -22.93
C PRO A 51 0.29 2.03 -22.10
N LEU A 52 0.99 3.06 -21.61
CA LEU A 52 2.15 2.88 -20.74
C LEU A 52 1.79 2.21 -19.41
N PHE A 53 0.63 2.55 -18.83
CA PHE A 53 0.17 1.95 -17.59
C PHE A 53 -0.29 0.50 -17.79
N GLN A 54 -0.90 0.19 -18.95
CA GLN A 54 -1.21 -1.20 -19.31
C GLN A 54 0.06 -2.05 -19.35
N HIS A 55 1.06 -1.61 -20.13
CA HIS A 55 2.32 -2.34 -20.33
C HIS A 55 3.13 -2.48 -19.03
N ASP A 56 3.23 -1.42 -18.23
CA ASP A 56 4.12 -1.40 -17.07
C ASP A 56 3.49 -1.99 -15.80
N VAL A 57 2.16 -1.99 -15.70
CA VAL A 57 1.44 -2.41 -14.50
C VAL A 57 0.46 -3.54 -14.79
N LEU A 58 -0.54 -3.32 -15.65
CA LEU A 58 -1.65 -4.26 -15.82
C LEU A 58 -1.23 -5.58 -16.48
N ASP A 59 -0.28 -5.54 -17.42
CA ASP A 59 0.26 -6.73 -18.08
C ASP A 59 1.12 -7.61 -17.16
N LYS A 60 1.61 -7.04 -16.06
CA LYS A 60 2.39 -7.80 -15.07
C LYS A 60 1.52 -8.52 -14.06
N ILE A 61 0.21 -8.27 -14.05
CA ILE A 61 -0.72 -8.95 -13.17
C ILE A 61 -1.15 -10.25 -13.85
N PRO A 62 -0.78 -11.43 -13.32
CA PRO A 62 -1.21 -12.71 -13.87
C PRO A 62 -2.74 -12.76 -13.86
N VAL A 63 -3.33 -13.39 -14.88
CA VAL A 63 -4.79 -13.42 -15.17
C VAL A 63 -5.34 -12.14 -15.83
N ILE A 64 -4.90 -10.94 -15.43
CA ILE A 64 -5.45 -9.68 -15.99
C ILE A 64 -4.84 -9.35 -17.36
N SER A 65 -3.57 -9.65 -17.60
CA SER A 65 -2.88 -9.30 -18.85
C SER A 65 -3.62 -9.76 -20.12
N ALA A 66 -4.28 -10.92 -20.08
CA ALA A 66 -5.02 -11.44 -21.22
C ALA A 66 -6.18 -10.53 -21.68
N TYR A 67 -6.72 -9.69 -20.78
CA TYR A 67 -7.79 -8.75 -21.10
C TYR A 67 -7.30 -7.55 -21.93
N PHE A 68 -6.06 -7.11 -21.72
CA PHE A 68 -5.50 -5.93 -22.38
C PHE A 68 -4.71 -6.25 -23.64
N LYS A 69 -4.50 -7.53 -23.95
CA LYS A 69 -3.77 -7.96 -25.14
C LYS A 69 -4.62 -7.80 -26.40
N ASP A 70 -4.12 -7.01 -27.35
CA ASP A 70 -4.72 -6.92 -28.68
C ASP A 70 -4.49 -8.24 -29.46
N THR A 71 -5.58 -8.85 -29.93
CA THR A 71 -5.58 -10.07 -30.76
C THR A 71 -5.88 -9.79 -32.23
N THR A 72 -6.06 -8.52 -32.60
CA THR A 72 -6.32 -8.12 -33.99
C THR A 72 -5.11 -8.50 -34.86
N PRO A 73 -5.32 -9.20 -35.98
CA PRO A 73 -4.25 -9.51 -36.92
C PRO A 73 -3.57 -8.23 -37.43
N ASP A 74 -2.26 -8.29 -37.65
CA ASP A 74 -1.52 -7.13 -38.13
C ASP A 74 -1.93 -6.70 -39.54
N SER A 75 -2.53 -7.59 -40.34
CA SER A 75 -3.09 -7.26 -41.65
C SER A 75 -4.27 -6.28 -41.60
N ASP A 76 -5.00 -6.25 -40.49
CA ASP A 76 -6.22 -5.45 -40.32
C ASP A 76 -5.92 -4.08 -39.68
N LYS A 77 -4.68 -3.85 -39.28
CA LYS A 77 -4.22 -2.59 -38.67
C LYS A 77 -3.75 -1.65 -39.79
N PRO A 78 -4.33 -0.45 -39.91
CA PRO A 78 -3.93 0.50 -40.96
C PRO A 78 -2.57 1.18 -40.68
N PHE A 79 -1.98 0.94 -39.50
CA PHE A 79 -0.68 1.43 -39.04
C PHE A 79 -0.03 0.42 -38.09
#